data_AF-A0A520MB02-F1
#
_entry.id   AF-A0A520MB02-F1
#
_cell.length_a   1.000
_cell.length_b   1.000
_cell.length_c   1.000
_cell.angle_alpha   90.00
_cell.angle_beta   90.00
_cell.angle_gamma   90.00
#
_symmetry.space_group_name_H-M   'P 1'
#
loop_
_entity.id
_entity.type
_entity.pdbx_description
1 polymer ?
#
loop_
_entity_poly.entity_id
_entity_poly.type
_entity_poly.pdbx_seq_one_letter_code
_entity_poly.pdbx_strand_id
1 'polypeptide(L)'
;MKRFLIIVFLFPVLLLFWLWYTFVGPGYWAEYKDIKAELEKISELEIKELGYNKDITLEDIWAVLHVKGKGDLTVYGLTRESFEEPKRLGLGAIGGFDIRFTGKQFMEVTNEAGDRESIKSDVSGYAITIIGGAFSEMFPSDIKNVQSLVKNYDGVLEVVSKWPDADNKKYLQSETGNEYNYYTVKTET
;
A
#
# COMPACT_ATOMS: atom_id res chain seq x y z
N MET A 1 18.04 46.58 18.23
CA MET A 1 19.10 45.89 17.47
C MET A 1 19.34 44.44 17.90
N LYS A 2 19.69 44.13 19.17
CA LYS A 2 19.97 42.72 19.59
C LYS A 2 18.84 41.71 19.34
N ARG A 3 17.58 42.09 19.55
CA ARG A 3 16.40 41.21 19.32
C ARG A 3 16.13 40.92 17.84
N PHE A 4 16.52 41.83 16.94
CA PHE A 4 16.32 41.68 15.49
C PHE A 4 17.35 40.70 14.88
N LEU A 5 18.59 40.73 15.38
CA LEU A 5 19.66 39.79 15.00
C LEU A 5 19.38 38.34 15.43
N ILE A 6 18.73 38.13 16.58
CA ILE A 6 18.37 36.80 17.08
C ILE A 6 17.34 36.12 16.17
N ILE A 7 16.36 36.86 15.67
CA ILE A 7 15.32 36.33 14.75
C ILE A 7 15.93 35.97 13.39
N VAL A 8 16.84 36.79 12.86
CA VAL A 8 17.49 36.57 11.56
C VAL A 8 18.42 35.35 11.56
N PHE A 9 19.01 34.96 12.69
CA PHE A 9 19.87 33.77 12.79
C PHE A 9 19.14 32.50 13.28
N LEU A 10 18.13 32.61 14.14
CA LEU A 10 17.36 31.43 14.61
C LEU A 10 16.38 30.91 13.56
N PHE A 11 15.77 31.79 12.76
CA PHE A 11 14.76 31.38 11.79
C PHE A 11 15.33 30.46 10.68
N PRO A 12 16.49 30.76 10.06
CA PRO A 12 17.09 29.86 9.07
C PRO A 12 17.57 28.55 9.69
N VAL A 13 18.07 28.57 10.94
CA VAL A 13 18.54 27.36 11.64
C VAL A 13 17.37 26.45 12.00
N LEU A 14 16.24 27.00 12.47
CA LEU A 14 15.03 26.23 12.71
C LEU A 14 14.45 25.66 11.42
N LEU A 15 14.45 26.44 10.33
CA LEU A 15 14.02 25.95 9.02
C LEU A 15 14.92 24.82 8.53
N LEU A 16 16.25 24.98 8.59
CA LEU A 16 17.21 23.95 8.19
C LEU A 16 17.12 22.71 9.07
N PHE A 17 16.92 22.87 10.37
CA PHE A 17 16.71 21.75 11.29
C PHE A 17 15.39 21.02 11.00
N TRP A 18 14.31 21.75 10.71
CA TRP A 18 13.03 21.17 10.33
C TRP A 18 13.11 20.43 8.99
N LEU A 19 13.76 21.03 7.99
CA LEU A 19 14.03 20.40 6.70
C LEU A 19 14.87 19.13 6.86
N TRP A 20 15.95 19.20 7.65
CA TRP A 20 16.77 18.03 7.97
C TRP A 20 15.94 16.97 8.68
N TYR A 21 15.20 17.31 9.73
CA TYR A 21 14.36 16.37 10.49
C TYR A 21 13.33 15.67 9.61
N THR A 22 12.69 16.42 8.71
CA THR A 22 11.58 15.95 7.87
C THR A 22 12.06 15.09 6.70
N PHE A 23 13.17 15.46 6.05
CA PHE A 23 13.59 14.83 4.79
C PHE A 23 14.82 13.92 4.91
N VAL A 24 15.53 13.96 6.05
CA VAL A 24 16.78 13.20 6.25
C VAL A 24 16.82 12.52 7.61
N GLY A 25 16.29 13.20 8.62
CA GLY A 25 16.35 12.85 10.03
C GLY A 25 15.24 11.90 10.48
N PRO A 26 14.96 11.84 11.79
CA PRO A 26 14.03 10.87 12.35
C PRO A 26 12.60 10.96 11.81
N GLY A 27 12.14 12.16 11.41
CA GLY A 27 10.81 12.38 10.85
C GLY A 27 10.60 11.66 9.52
N TYR A 28 11.63 11.65 8.66
CA TYR A 28 11.62 10.93 7.38
C TYR A 28 11.33 9.44 7.59
N TRP A 29 11.94 8.81 8.60
CA TRP A 29 11.80 7.38 8.89
C TRP A 29 10.66 7.02 9.86
N ALA A 30 9.88 8.01 10.32
CA ALA A 30 8.94 7.81 11.42
C ALA A 30 7.85 6.81 11.05
N GLU A 31 7.19 6.99 9.90
CA GLU A 31 6.11 6.10 9.47
C GLU A 31 6.60 4.67 9.21
N TYR A 32 7.75 4.49 8.56
CA TYR A 32 8.37 3.18 8.36
C TYR A 32 8.63 2.44 9.69
N LYS A 33 9.16 3.14 10.70
CA LYS A 33 9.41 2.56 12.03
C LYS A 33 8.12 2.22 12.76
N ASP A 34 7.11 3.07 12.65
CA ASP A 34 5.81 2.85 13.28
C ASP A 34 5.12 1.63 12.66
N ILE A 35 5.10 1.51 11.33
CA ILE A 35 4.57 0.35 10.61
C ILE A 35 5.31 -0.92 11.02
N LYS A 36 6.65 -0.89 11.07
CA LYS A 36 7.43 -2.04 11.52
C LYS A 36 7.05 -2.44 12.94
N ALA A 37 6.93 -1.48 13.85
CA ALA A 37 6.55 -1.75 15.24
C ALA A 37 5.13 -2.31 15.35
N GLU A 38 4.17 -1.82 14.57
CA GLU A 38 2.81 -2.37 14.55
C GLU A 38 2.77 -3.80 14.00
N LEU A 39 3.54 -4.11 12.95
CA LEU A 39 3.68 -5.47 12.43
C LEU A 39 4.30 -6.41 13.48
N GLU A 40 5.34 -5.97 14.18
CA GLU A 40 6.02 -6.75 15.24
C GLU A 40 5.11 -7.04 16.45
N LYS A 41 4.06 -6.24 16.69
CA LYS A 41 3.07 -6.50 17.76
C LYS A 41 2.12 -7.64 17.44
N ILE A 42 2.00 -8.04 16.17
CA ILE A 42 1.08 -9.12 15.75
C ILE A 42 1.81 -10.45 15.92
N SER A 43 1.51 -11.17 16.99
CA SER A 43 2.26 -12.36 17.42
C SER A 43 2.27 -13.51 16.40
N GLU A 44 1.25 -13.56 15.55
CA GLU A 44 1.03 -14.55 14.49
C GLU A 44 1.82 -14.22 13.21
N LEU A 45 2.49 -13.07 13.15
CA LEU A 45 3.29 -12.63 12.01
C LEU A 45 4.79 -12.77 12.24
N GLU A 46 5.49 -13.04 11.15
CA GLU A 46 6.92 -12.81 10.99
C GLU A 46 7.13 -11.91 9.78
N ILE A 47 7.93 -10.87 9.93
CA ILE A 47 8.28 -9.97 8.83
C ILE A 47 9.44 -10.62 8.06
N LYS A 48 9.17 -11.11 6.84
CA LYS A 48 10.22 -11.61 5.94
C LYS A 48 10.96 -10.46 5.28
N GLU A 49 10.19 -9.47 4.83
CA GLU A 49 10.72 -8.28 4.17
C GLU A 49 9.83 -7.07 4.44
N LEU A 50 10.45 -5.91 4.58
CA LEU A 50 9.79 -4.62 4.68
C LEU A 50 10.54 -3.65 3.76
N GLY A 51 9.82 -3.08 2.81
CA GLY A 51 10.38 -2.22 1.77
C GLY A 51 9.55 -0.96 1.58
N TYR A 52 10.06 -0.09 0.71
CA TYR A 52 9.50 1.24 0.43
C TYR A 52 10.10 1.77 -0.87
N ASN A 53 9.44 2.76 -1.47
CA ASN A 53 10.00 3.54 -2.56
C ASN A 53 10.84 4.70 -2.01
N LYS A 54 12.09 4.82 -2.49
CA LYS A 54 13.01 5.89 -2.09
C LYS A 54 12.67 7.18 -2.83
N ASP A 55 11.80 7.98 -2.25
CA ASP A 55 11.52 9.36 -2.66
C ASP A 55 11.61 10.32 -1.45
N ILE A 56 11.15 11.55 -1.64
CA ILE A 56 11.22 12.62 -0.63
C ILE A 56 10.34 12.31 0.59
N THR A 57 9.36 11.41 0.46
CA THR A 57 8.30 11.13 1.45
C THR A 57 8.28 9.70 1.98
N LEU A 58 9.16 8.80 1.50
CA LEU A 58 9.08 7.35 1.75
C LEU A 58 7.68 6.82 1.41
N GLU A 59 7.32 6.88 0.13
CA GLU A 59 6.03 6.36 -0.32
C GLU A 59 6.02 4.84 -0.51
N ASP A 60 4.81 4.29 -0.61
CA ASP A 60 4.55 2.90 -0.93
C ASP A 60 5.27 1.88 -0.05
N ILE A 61 5.16 2.04 1.27
CA ILE A 61 5.68 1.03 2.21
C ILE A 61 4.92 -0.28 1.98
N TRP A 62 5.67 -1.37 1.86
CA TRP A 62 5.14 -2.70 1.60
C TRP A 62 5.84 -3.73 2.47
N ALA A 63 5.17 -4.86 2.73
CA ALA A 63 5.74 -5.93 3.52
C ALA A 63 5.43 -7.30 2.92
N VAL A 64 6.41 -8.19 2.97
CA VAL A 64 6.23 -9.63 2.82
C VAL A 64 6.22 -10.22 4.23
N LEU A 65 5.11 -10.85 4.56
CA LEU A 65 4.79 -11.34 5.89
C LEU A 65 4.57 -12.85 5.82
N HIS A 66 5.00 -13.58 6.84
CA HIS A 66 4.65 -14.98 7.03
C HIS A 66 3.64 -15.08 8.18
N VAL A 67 2.45 -15.63 7.90
CA VAL A 67 1.45 -15.93 8.92
C VAL A 67 1.72 -17.34 9.45
N LYS A 68 2.06 -17.44 10.74
CA LYS A 68 2.46 -18.69 11.39
C LYS A 68 1.41 -19.78 11.20
N GLY A 69 1.86 -20.94 10.72
CA GLY A 69 1.01 -22.10 10.48
C GLY A 69 0.09 -21.98 9.27
N LYS A 70 0.19 -20.89 8.48
CA LYS A 70 -0.62 -20.70 7.27
C LYS A 70 0.26 -20.54 6.03
N GLY A 71 0.87 -19.36 5.84
CA GLY A 71 1.67 -19.09 4.65
C GLY A 71 1.97 -17.60 4.49
N ASP A 72 2.49 -17.25 3.32
CA ASP A 72 2.97 -15.90 3.04
C ASP A 72 1.87 -14.97 2.55
N LEU A 73 2.04 -13.69 2.86
CA LEU A 73 1.15 -12.58 2.55
C LEU A 73 2.00 -11.39 2.12
N THR A 74 1.69 -10.75 0.99
CA THR A 74 2.31 -9.48 0.59
C THR A 74 1.27 -8.37 0.63
N VAL A 75 1.58 -7.31 1.38
CA VAL A 75 0.72 -6.12 1.52
C VAL A 75 1.45 -4.87 1.04
N TYR A 76 0.69 -3.97 0.42
CA TYR A 76 1.21 -2.73 -0.18
C TYR A 76 0.45 -1.51 0.34
N GLY A 77 1.10 -0.34 0.26
CA GLY A 77 0.51 0.94 0.66
C GLY A 77 0.25 1.00 2.15
N LEU A 78 1.16 0.43 2.96
CA LEU A 78 1.08 0.47 4.40
C LEU A 78 1.31 1.90 4.89
N THR A 79 0.41 2.34 5.76
CA THR A 79 0.51 3.59 6.52
C THR A 79 0.20 3.30 7.98
N ARG A 80 0.33 4.30 8.86
CA ARG A 80 -0.15 4.15 10.25
C ARG A 80 -1.63 3.74 10.31
N GLU A 81 -2.45 4.30 9.42
CA GLU A 81 -3.89 4.01 9.37
C GLU A 81 -4.18 2.54 9.03
N SER A 82 -3.25 1.82 8.37
CA SER A 82 -3.42 0.40 8.02
C SER A 82 -3.68 -0.52 9.21
N PHE A 83 -3.36 -0.09 10.43
CA PHE A 83 -3.51 -0.84 11.67
C PHE A 83 -4.71 -0.39 12.52
N GLU A 84 -5.44 0.63 12.08
CA GLU A 84 -6.61 1.19 12.74
C GLU A 84 -7.85 1.00 11.86
N GLU A 85 -8.25 2.05 11.13
CA GLU A 85 -9.38 2.09 10.21
C GLU A 85 -8.94 2.64 8.84
N PRO A 86 -8.12 1.89 8.08
CA PRO A 86 -7.64 2.32 6.79
C PRO A 86 -8.78 2.52 5.80
N LYS A 87 -8.69 3.59 5.01
CA LYS A 87 -9.53 3.75 3.83
C LYS A 87 -9.22 2.73 2.75
N ARG A 88 -7.96 2.27 2.69
CA ARG A 88 -7.45 1.33 1.69
C ARG A 88 -6.38 0.43 2.28
N LEU A 89 -6.36 -0.81 1.83
CA LEU A 89 -5.31 -1.78 2.13
C LEU A 89 -5.01 -2.59 0.87
N GLY A 90 -3.76 -2.56 0.42
CA GLY A 90 -3.30 -3.28 -0.76
C GLY A 90 -2.92 -4.71 -0.44
N LEU A 91 -3.42 -5.67 -1.21
CA LEU A 91 -3.05 -7.08 -1.19
C LEU A 91 -2.38 -7.45 -2.51
N GLY A 92 -1.14 -7.92 -2.44
CA GLY A 92 -0.36 -8.32 -3.61
C GLY A 92 -0.22 -9.81 -3.82
N ALA A 93 -0.08 -10.57 -2.74
CA ALA A 93 0.06 -12.03 -2.82
C ALA A 93 -0.44 -12.69 -1.54
N ILE A 94 -0.94 -13.91 -1.65
CA ILE A 94 -1.34 -14.73 -0.50
C ILE A 94 -1.24 -16.22 -0.83
N GLY A 95 -0.66 -17.02 0.05
CA GLY A 95 -0.69 -18.49 -0.02
C GLY A 95 -0.22 -19.10 -1.34
N GLY A 96 0.83 -18.53 -1.94
CA GLY A 96 1.39 -19.00 -3.21
C GLY A 96 0.67 -18.46 -4.46
N PHE A 97 -0.23 -17.48 -4.29
CA PHE A 97 -0.90 -16.80 -5.40
C PHE A 97 -0.49 -15.33 -5.45
N ASP A 98 0.21 -14.94 -6.51
CA ASP A 98 0.47 -13.55 -6.86
C ASP A 98 -0.74 -12.95 -7.56
N ILE A 99 -1.25 -11.84 -7.04
CA ILE A 99 -2.38 -11.12 -7.61
C ILE A 99 -1.89 -10.16 -8.69
N ARG A 100 -2.53 -10.21 -9.85
CA ARG A 100 -2.19 -9.37 -10.99
C ARG A 100 -3.45 -8.81 -11.62
N PHE A 101 -3.34 -7.63 -12.22
CA PHE A 101 -4.39 -7.13 -13.11
C PHE A 101 -3.79 -6.32 -14.27
N THR A 102 -4.54 -6.25 -15.35
CA THR A 102 -4.31 -5.33 -16.47
C THR A 102 -5.61 -4.63 -16.81
N GLY A 103 -5.61 -3.40 -17.28
CA GLY A 103 -6.85 -2.75 -17.68
C GLY A 103 -6.67 -1.29 -17.99
N LYS A 104 -7.73 -0.51 -17.83
CA LYS A 104 -7.74 0.93 -18.12
C LYS A 104 -8.21 1.70 -16.91
N GLN A 105 -7.37 2.61 -16.42
CA GLN A 105 -7.68 3.42 -15.24
C GLN A 105 -7.58 4.91 -15.54
N PHE A 106 -8.42 5.70 -14.88
CA PHE A 106 -8.28 7.14 -14.83
C PHE A 106 -7.04 7.52 -14.01
N MET A 107 -6.18 8.32 -14.61
CA MET A 107 -4.96 8.87 -14.01
C MET A 107 -5.00 10.38 -14.14
N GLU A 108 -4.70 11.07 -13.03
CA GLU A 108 -4.53 12.51 -13.02
C GLU A 108 -3.14 12.86 -13.55
N VAL A 109 -3.09 13.59 -14.65
CA VAL A 109 -1.86 14.06 -15.28
C VAL A 109 -1.86 15.59 -15.34
N THR A 110 -0.68 16.16 -15.60
CA THR A 110 -0.53 17.58 -15.87
C THR A 110 -0.14 17.74 -17.32
N ASN A 111 -0.94 18.46 -18.09
CA ASN A 111 -0.66 18.71 -19.50
C ASN A 111 0.46 19.75 -19.67
N GLU A 112 0.87 19.99 -20.92
CA GLU A 112 1.95 20.94 -21.25
C GLU A 112 1.65 22.39 -20.82
N ALA A 113 0.37 22.75 -20.70
CA ALA A 113 -0.06 24.07 -20.22
C ALA A 113 -0.01 24.21 -18.69
N GLY A 114 0.23 23.11 -17.96
CA GLY A 114 0.23 23.06 -16.51
C GLY A 114 -1.13 22.75 -15.88
N ASP A 115 -2.16 22.47 -16.67
CA ASP A 115 -3.50 22.14 -16.18
C ASP A 115 -3.58 20.66 -15.77
N ARG A 116 -4.38 20.38 -14.73
CA ARG A 116 -4.70 19.00 -14.31
C ARG A 116 -5.80 18.44 -15.21
N GLU A 117 -5.58 17.23 -15.72
CA GLU A 117 -6.57 16.50 -16.50
C GLU A 117 -6.60 15.02 -16.11
N SER A 118 -7.78 14.41 -16.26
CA SER A 118 -7.97 12.98 -16.01
C SER A 118 -7.98 12.24 -17.34
N ILE A 119 -7.00 11.35 -17.55
CA ILE A 119 -6.90 10.54 -18.76
C ILE A 119 -7.09 9.07 -18.42
N LYS A 120 -7.72 8.32 -19.33
CA LYS A 120 -7.88 6.87 -19.19
C LYS A 120 -6.71 6.15 -19.86
N SER A 121 -5.82 5.59 -19.07
CA SER A 121 -4.59 4.94 -19.55
C SER A 121 -4.62 3.42 -19.33
N ASP A 122 -3.94 2.69 -20.21
CA ASP A 122 -3.64 1.28 -19.97
C ASP A 122 -2.70 1.15 -18.77
N VAL A 123 -2.99 0.20 -17.89
CA VAL A 123 -2.24 -0.06 -16.67
C VAL A 123 -2.07 -1.57 -16.44
N SER A 124 -0.98 -1.91 -15.75
CA SER A 124 -0.77 -3.22 -15.16
C SER A 124 -0.41 -3.04 -13.69
N GLY A 125 -0.98 -3.85 -12.81
CA GLY A 125 -0.72 -3.77 -11.38
C GLY A 125 -0.49 -5.15 -10.75
N TYR A 126 0.13 -5.10 -9.58
CA TYR A 126 0.60 -6.26 -8.81
C TYR A 126 -0.04 -6.36 -7.43
N ALA A 127 -1.06 -5.54 -7.19
CA ALA A 127 -1.83 -5.53 -5.98
C ALA A 127 -3.25 -5.03 -6.26
N ILE A 128 -4.19 -5.46 -5.44
CA ILE A 128 -5.57 -4.97 -5.43
C ILE A 128 -5.87 -4.33 -4.09
N THR A 129 -6.84 -3.42 -4.07
CA THR A 129 -7.34 -2.84 -2.83
C THR A 129 -8.46 -3.70 -2.26
N ILE A 130 -8.24 -4.29 -1.09
CA ILE A 130 -9.22 -5.19 -0.43
C ILE A 130 -10.11 -4.46 0.59
N ILE A 131 -9.81 -3.19 0.90
CA ILE A 131 -10.65 -2.29 1.72
C ILE A 131 -10.92 -1.02 0.91
N GLY A 132 -12.19 -0.64 0.68
CA GLY A 132 -12.53 0.64 0.05
C GLY A 132 -12.17 0.76 -1.44
N GLY A 133 -12.32 -0.32 -2.22
CA GLY A 133 -11.98 -0.36 -3.64
C GLY A 133 -12.83 -1.36 -4.42
N ALA A 134 -12.58 -1.45 -5.74
CA ALA A 134 -13.41 -2.26 -6.65
C ALA A 134 -13.51 -3.74 -6.27
N PHE A 135 -12.52 -4.26 -5.54
CA PHE A 135 -12.45 -5.66 -5.14
C PHE A 135 -12.95 -5.92 -3.72
N SER A 136 -13.22 -4.89 -2.90
CA SER A 136 -13.47 -5.08 -1.46
C SER A 136 -14.67 -5.97 -1.16
N GLU A 137 -15.71 -5.92 -1.99
CA GLU A 137 -16.91 -6.74 -1.83
C GLU A 137 -16.68 -8.24 -2.12
N MET A 138 -15.56 -8.60 -2.74
CA MET A 138 -15.20 -9.99 -3.00
C MET A 138 -14.62 -10.69 -1.76
N PHE A 139 -14.25 -9.93 -0.73
CA PHE A 139 -13.57 -10.42 0.46
C PHE A 139 -14.47 -10.41 1.70
N PRO A 140 -14.13 -11.19 2.74
CA PRO A 140 -14.82 -11.15 4.03
C PRO A 140 -14.95 -9.71 4.58
N SER A 141 -16.17 -9.34 4.98
CA SER A 141 -16.51 -7.97 5.42
C SER A 141 -15.91 -7.57 6.78
N ASP A 142 -15.34 -8.53 7.50
CA ASP A 142 -14.67 -8.32 8.77
C ASP A 142 -13.18 -7.95 8.62
N ILE A 143 -12.66 -7.89 7.39
CA ILE A 143 -11.34 -7.33 7.09
C ILE A 143 -11.41 -5.81 7.12
N LYS A 144 -10.97 -5.25 8.25
CA LYS A 144 -11.00 -3.82 8.54
C LYS A 144 -9.61 -3.19 8.59
N ASN A 145 -8.56 -3.98 8.79
CA ASN A 145 -7.16 -3.55 8.95
C ASN A 145 -6.21 -4.76 8.82
N VAL A 146 -4.90 -4.54 8.95
CA VAL A 146 -3.88 -5.60 8.86
C VAL A 146 -4.14 -6.74 9.85
N GLN A 147 -4.51 -6.46 11.10
CA GLN A 147 -4.74 -7.48 12.12
C GLN A 147 -5.91 -8.40 11.74
N SER A 148 -7.01 -7.83 11.26
CA SER A 148 -8.17 -8.60 10.80
C SER A 148 -7.90 -9.36 9.49
N LEU A 149 -7.06 -8.84 8.59
CA LEU A 149 -6.57 -9.56 7.41
C LEU A 149 -5.82 -10.83 7.81
N VAL A 150 -4.90 -10.74 8.77
CA VAL A 150 -4.14 -11.90 9.28
C VAL A 150 -5.07 -12.96 9.89
N LYS A 151 -6.05 -12.53 10.69
CA LYS A 151 -7.05 -13.43 11.29
C LYS A 151 -7.86 -14.15 10.22
N ASN A 152 -8.26 -13.43 9.17
CA ASN A 152 -9.06 -13.95 8.05
C ASN A 152 -8.27 -14.51 6.87
N TYR A 153 -6.97 -14.79 7.07
CA TYR A 153 -6.09 -15.28 6.02
C TYR A 153 -6.70 -16.41 5.17
N ASP A 154 -7.31 -17.42 5.80
CA ASP A 154 -7.85 -18.58 5.09
C ASP A 154 -9.08 -18.22 4.24
N GLY A 155 -9.94 -17.32 4.72
CA GLY A 155 -11.07 -16.82 3.96
C GLY A 155 -10.63 -15.98 2.76
N VAL A 156 -9.59 -15.15 2.92
CA VAL A 156 -8.99 -14.40 1.82
C VAL A 156 -8.35 -15.33 0.80
N LEU A 157 -7.59 -16.33 1.27
CA LEU A 157 -6.96 -17.33 0.40
C LEU A 157 -7.99 -18.17 -0.35
N GLU A 158 -9.11 -18.53 0.29
CA GLU A 158 -10.20 -19.25 -0.39
C GLU A 158 -10.77 -18.45 -1.56
N VAL A 159 -10.92 -17.13 -1.40
CA VAL A 159 -11.35 -16.25 -2.50
C VAL A 159 -10.30 -16.21 -3.60
N VAL A 160 -9.04 -15.89 -3.26
CA VAL A 160 -7.96 -15.70 -4.24
C VAL A 160 -7.61 -16.99 -4.97
N SER A 161 -7.62 -18.14 -4.30
CA SER A 161 -7.31 -19.44 -4.93
C SER A 161 -8.32 -19.88 -6.00
N LYS A 162 -9.52 -19.26 -6.03
CA LYS A 162 -10.56 -19.48 -7.04
C LYS A 162 -10.53 -18.46 -8.17
N TRP A 163 -9.60 -17.49 -8.11
CA TRP A 163 -9.44 -16.49 -9.17
C TRP A 163 -8.89 -17.11 -10.45
N PRO A 164 -9.15 -16.48 -11.61
CA PRO A 164 -8.63 -16.97 -12.88
C PRO A 164 -7.10 -16.91 -12.93
N ASP A 165 -6.52 -17.67 -13.84
CA ASP A 165 -5.10 -17.59 -14.21
C ASP A 165 -4.87 -16.55 -15.34
N ALA A 166 -3.60 -16.42 -15.76
CA ALA A 166 -3.19 -15.45 -16.77
C ALA A 166 -3.84 -15.66 -18.15
N ASP A 167 -4.30 -16.88 -18.47
CA ASP A 167 -4.94 -17.20 -19.75
C ASP A 167 -6.46 -16.98 -19.71
N ASN A 168 -7.07 -16.99 -18.51
CA ASN A 168 -8.52 -16.94 -18.33
C ASN A 168 -8.99 -15.71 -17.52
N LYS A 169 -8.29 -14.59 -17.64
CA LYS A 169 -8.53 -13.34 -16.88
C LYS A 169 -10.02 -12.96 -16.84
N LYS A 170 -10.48 -12.43 -15.70
CA LYS A 170 -11.86 -11.96 -15.53
C LYS A 170 -11.94 -10.44 -15.51
N TYR A 171 -12.99 -9.92 -16.11
CA TYR A 171 -13.27 -8.49 -16.17
C TYR A 171 -14.06 -8.01 -14.93
N LEU A 172 -13.72 -6.82 -14.46
CA LEU A 172 -14.42 -6.04 -13.45
C LEU A 172 -14.36 -4.56 -13.85
N GLN A 173 -15.44 -3.83 -13.64
CA GLN A 173 -15.47 -2.37 -13.75
C GLN A 173 -15.85 -1.77 -12.41
N SER A 174 -15.10 -0.76 -11.95
CA SER A 174 -15.49 0.02 -10.78
C SER A 174 -16.61 1.00 -11.09
N GLU A 175 -17.26 1.52 -10.04
CA GLU A 175 -18.25 2.61 -10.15
C GLU A 175 -17.66 3.88 -10.80
N THR A 176 -16.36 4.12 -10.61
CA THR A 176 -15.63 5.24 -11.22
C THR A 176 -15.25 4.99 -12.69
N GLY A 177 -15.63 3.84 -13.27
CA GLY A 177 -15.35 3.49 -14.66
C GLY A 177 -13.95 2.93 -14.92
N ASN A 178 -13.17 2.61 -13.87
CA ASN A 178 -11.89 1.91 -14.00
C ASN A 178 -12.14 0.44 -14.35
N GLU A 179 -11.35 -0.08 -15.28
CA GLU A 179 -11.48 -1.42 -15.84
C GLU A 179 -10.33 -2.29 -15.38
N TYR A 180 -10.65 -3.52 -14.99
CA TYR A 180 -9.70 -4.50 -14.50
C TYR A 180 -9.94 -5.84 -15.18
N ASN A 181 -8.88 -6.42 -15.71
CA ASN A 181 -8.79 -7.82 -16.09
C ASN A 181 -7.87 -8.47 -15.05
N TYR A 182 -8.46 -9.05 -14.01
CA TYR A 182 -7.74 -9.59 -12.85
C TYR A 182 -7.49 -11.09 -13.00
N TYR A 183 -6.39 -11.54 -12.39
CA TYR A 183 -5.95 -12.93 -12.40
C TYR A 183 -4.91 -13.17 -11.30
N THR A 184 -4.57 -14.44 -11.10
CA THR A 184 -3.46 -14.87 -10.24
C THR A 184 -2.39 -15.59 -11.04
N VAL A 185 -1.16 -15.56 -10.52
CA VAL A 185 -0.04 -16.39 -10.98
C VAL A 185 0.40 -17.22 -9.78
N LYS A 186 0.53 -18.53 -9.96
CA LYS A 186 1.08 -19.38 -8.89
C LYS A 186 2.57 -19.12 -8.76
N THR A 187 3.01 -18.85 -7.54
CA THR A 187 4.44 -18.77 -7.23
C THR A 187 4.94 -20.16 -6.85
N GLU A 188 5.98 -20.63 -7.54
CA GLU A 188 6.68 -21.84 -7.13
C GLU A 188 7.35 -21.54 -5.78
N THR A 189 7.00 -22.33 -4.76
CA THR A 189 7.61 -22.28 -3.43
C THR A 189 8.69 -23.33 -3.32
#